data_AF-A0A086PAY8-F1
#
_entry.id   AF-A0A086PAY8-F1
#
_cell.length_a   1.000
_cell.length_b   1.000
_cell.length_c   1.000
_cell.angle_alpha   90.00
_cell.angle_beta   90.00
_cell.angle_gamma   90.00
#
_symmetry.space_group_name_H-M   'P 1'
#
loop_
_entity.id
_entity.type
_entity.pdbx_description
1 polymer ?
#
loop_
_entity_poly.entity_id
_entity_poly.type
_entity_poly.pdbx_seq_one_letter_code
_entity_poly.pdbx_strand_id
1 'polypeptide(L)'
;MKDHVRSNWQNAVLVCRKCSKKLDGGFGPDGDERLAKALRKHLSLKKGRKAAAGIIEVNCLGVCPKGAVTVVNGAQSRDWLLVKRHADLDELSAMLGLTPPDSGVSPPV
;
A
#
# COMPACT_ATOMS: atom_id res chain seq x y z
N MET A 1 28.71 -5.66 16.96
CA MET A 1 27.95 -5.38 15.72
C MET A 1 26.47 -5.33 16.09
N LYS A 2 25.66 -4.41 15.56
CA LYS A 2 24.22 -4.44 15.82
C LYS A 2 23.60 -5.55 14.97
N ASP A 3 22.99 -6.52 15.62
CA ASP A 3 22.23 -7.62 15.02
C ASP A 3 20.81 -7.19 14.59
N HIS A 4 20.30 -6.10 15.19
CA HIS A 4 18.96 -5.58 14.91
C HIS A 4 18.91 -4.07 14.66
N VAL A 5 18.00 -3.67 13.76
CA VAL A 5 17.63 -2.27 13.49
C VAL A 5 16.13 -2.10 13.68
N ARG A 6 15.71 -1.19 14.56
CA ARG A 6 14.30 -0.89 14.79
C ARG A 6 13.68 -0.16 13.59
N SER A 7 12.49 -0.60 13.19
CA SER A 7 11.61 0.05 12.22
C SER A 7 10.33 0.52 12.91
N ASN A 8 9.71 1.57 12.34
CA ASN A 8 8.40 2.08 12.73
C ASN A 8 7.27 1.47 11.88
N TRP A 9 7.59 0.53 11.00
CA TRP A 9 6.60 -0.11 10.12
C TRP A 9 5.63 -0.95 10.95
N GLN A 10 4.35 -0.62 10.88
CA GLN A 10 3.27 -1.45 11.42
C GLN A 10 3.11 -2.73 10.59
N ASN A 11 3.22 -2.59 9.27
CA ASN A 11 3.24 -3.67 8.30
C ASN A 11 4.02 -3.28 7.04
N ALA A 12 4.23 -4.27 6.17
CA ALA A 12 4.79 -4.08 4.85
C ALA A 12 3.74 -4.42 3.79
N VAL A 13 3.56 -3.53 2.83
CA VAL A 13 2.67 -3.69 1.68
C VAL A 13 3.51 -3.90 0.43
N LEU A 14 3.34 -5.05 -0.20
CA LEU A 14 4.02 -5.41 -1.43
C LEU A 14 3.15 -5.00 -2.62
N VAL A 15 3.71 -4.23 -3.54
CA VAL A 15 3.02 -3.72 -4.73
C VAL A 15 3.67 -4.30 -5.96
N CYS A 16 2.92 -4.99 -6.82
CA CYS A 16 3.46 -5.58 -8.04
C CYS A 16 3.89 -4.49 -9.05
N ARG A 17 5.20 -4.29 -9.21
CA ARG A 17 5.79 -3.27 -10.10
C ARG A 17 5.37 -3.45 -11.56
N LYS A 18 5.28 -4.70 -12.03
CA LYS A 18 4.89 -5.01 -13.42
C LYS A 18 3.45 -4.56 -13.69
N CYS A 19 2.54 -4.80 -12.77
CA CYS A 19 1.16 -4.33 -12.89
C CYS A 19 1.08 -2.81 -12.88
N SER A 20 1.76 -2.15 -11.94
CA SER A 20 1.83 -0.69 -11.88
C SER A 20 2.35 -0.06 -13.18
N LYS A 21 3.37 -0.65 -13.79
CA LYS A 21 3.90 -0.20 -15.08
C LYS A 21 2.90 -0.43 -16.22
N LYS A 22 2.16 -1.54 -16.22
CA LYS A 22 1.18 -1.84 -17.27
C LYS A 22 -0.09 -0.99 -17.17
N LEU A 23 -0.52 -0.65 -15.97
CA LEU A 23 -1.69 0.20 -15.75
C LEU A 23 -1.41 1.68 -16.07
N ASP A 24 -0.14 2.07 -15.89
CA ASP A 24 0.44 3.38 -16.23
C ASP A 24 -0.33 4.57 -15.65
N GLY A 25 -0.44 4.59 -14.33
CA GLY A 25 -1.14 5.65 -13.60
C GLY A 25 -2.53 5.22 -13.13
N GLY A 26 -3.37 6.21 -12.85
CA GLY A 26 -4.73 6.04 -12.37
C GLY A 26 -4.95 6.22 -10.89
N PHE A 27 -3.95 6.72 -10.17
CA PHE A 27 -4.04 6.97 -8.72
C PHE A 27 -3.58 8.39 -8.40
N GLY A 28 -3.94 8.86 -7.20
CA GLY A 28 -3.67 10.22 -6.77
C GLY A 28 -4.66 11.23 -7.33
N PRO A 29 -4.53 12.52 -6.95
CA PRO A 29 -5.53 13.56 -7.25
C PRO A 29 -5.80 13.74 -8.75
N ASP A 30 -4.74 13.69 -9.56
CA ASP A 30 -4.83 13.90 -11.01
C ASP A 30 -4.96 12.58 -11.79
N GLY A 31 -4.94 11.44 -11.09
CA GLY A 31 -5.07 10.12 -11.70
C GLY A 31 -3.90 9.71 -12.61
N ASP A 32 -2.72 10.33 -12.49
CA ASP A 32 -1.52 10.04 -13.28
C ASP A 32 -0.45 9.27 -12.47
N GLU A 33 -0.61 9.18 -11.15
CA GLU A 33 0.39 8.56 -10.29
C GLU A 33 0.26 7.03 -10.28
N ARG A 34 1.40 6.35 -10.13
CA ARG A 34 1.42 4.91 -9.83
C ARG A 34 0.99 4.66 -8.39
N LEU A 35 0.35 3.52 -8.14
CA LEU A 35 -0.23 3.18 -6.83
C LEU A 35 0.75 3.37 -5.66
N ALA A 36 1.97 2.87 -5.77
CA ALA A 36 2.95 2.98 -4.69
C ALA A 36 3.40 4.42 -4.41
N LYS A 37 3.40 5.30 -5.42
CA LYS A 37 3.71 6.73 -5.23
C LYS A 37 2.51 7.42 -4.59
N ALA A 38 1.32 7.18 -5.13
CA ALA A 38 0.08 7.75 -4.66
C ALA A 38 -0.19 7.41 -3.18
N LEU A 39 -0.07 6.13 -2.79
CA LEU A 39 -0.25 5.69 -1.40
C LEU A 39 0.76 6.35 -0.44
N ARG A 40 2.03 6.47 -0.82
CA ARG A 40 3.05 7.12 0.03
C ARG A 40 2.74 8.60 0.26
N LYS A 41 2.26 9.30 -0.78
CA LYS A 41 1.87 10.72 -0.74
C LYS A 41 0.60 10.89 0.08
N HIS A 42 -0.41 10.07 -0.18
CA HIS A 42 -1.70 10.08 0.52
C HIS A 42 -1.52 9.88 2.03
N LEU A 43 -0.73 8.88 2.44
CA LEU A 43 -0.44 8.60 3.85
C LEU A 43 0.64 9.50 4.47
N SER A 44 1.17 10.48 3.73
CA SER A 44 2.26 11.37 4.17
C SER A 44 3.45 10.62 4.81
N LEU A 45 3.83 9.45 4.23
CA LEU A 45 4.81 8.57 4.85
C LEU A 45 6.22 9.17 4.87
N LYS A 46 6.90 9.02 6.00
CA LYS A 46 8.35 9.25 6.10
C LYS A 46 9.12 8.24 5.23
N LYS A 47 10.42 8.45 5.06
CA LYS A 47 11.28 7.57 4.24
C LYS A 47 11.84 6.39 5.07
N GLY A 48 11.98 5.24 4.41
CA GLY A 48 12.65 4.05 4.94
C GLY A 48 12.05 3.54 6.26
N ARG A 49 12.90 3.02 7.15
CA ARG A 49 12.49 2.43 8.44
C ARG A 49 11.76 3.38 9.40
N LYS A 50 11.79 4.71 9.13
CA LYS A 50 11.10 5.71 9.95
C LYS A 50 9.64 5.93 9.53
N ALA A 51 9.22 5.38 8.39
CA ALA A 51 7.83 5.40 7.92
C ALA A 51 6.92 4.61 8.87
N ALA A 52 5.63 4.91 8.89
CA ALA A 52 4.64 4.09 9.61
C ALA A 52 4.34 2.76 8.87
N ALA A 53 4.64 2.69 7.57
CA ALA A 53 4.41 1.50 6.75
C ALA A 53 5.50 1.33 5.69
N GLY A 54 5.76 0.07 5.34
CA GLY A 54 6.69 -0.29 4.26
C GLY A 54 5.97 -0.54 2.95
N ILE A 55 5.82 0.48 2.09
CA ILE A 55 5.30 0.28 0.74
C ILE A 55 6.46 -0.10 -0.18
N ILE A 56 6.50 -1.36 -0.62
CA ILE A 56 7.62 -1.94 -1.36
C ILE A 56 7.15 -2.43 -2.72
N GLU A 57 7.78 -1.94 -3.78
CA GLU A 57 7.54 -2.48 -5.11
C GLU A 57 8.33 -3.78 -5.28
N VAL A 58 7.62 -4.84 -5.65
CA VAL A 58 8.18 -6.18 -5.89
C VAL A 58 8.06 -6.57 -7.36
N ASN A 59 8.74 -7.66 -7.72
CA ASN A 59 8.62 -8.27 -9.03
C ASN A 59 7.20 -8.83 -9.28
N CYS A 60 6.96 -9.29 -10.50
CA CYS A 60 5.67 -9.84 -10.90
C CYS A 60 5.23 -10.99 -10.00
N LEU A 61 4.00 -10.91 -9.48
CA LEU A 61 3.39 -11.94 -8.62
C LEU A 61 2.60 -13.02 -9.39
N GLY A 62 2.39 -12.84 -10.70
CA GLY A 62 1.89 -13.90 -11.59
C GLY A 62 0.37 -14.11 -11.64
N VAL A 63 -0.42 -13.42 -10.78
CA VAL A 63 -1.86 -13.70 -10.62
C VAL A 63 -2.81 -12.63 -11.22
N CYS A 64 -2.29 -11.53 -11.76
CA CYS A 64 -3.15 -10.39 -12.13
C CYS A 64 -4.01 -10.66 -13.39
N PRO A 65 -5.30 -10.27 -13.41
CA PRO A 65 -6.17 -10.44 -14.58
C PRO A 65 -5.99 -9.39 -15.70
N LYS A 66 -4.93 -8.56 -15.64
CA LYS A 66 -4.76 -7.28 -16.39
C LYS A 66 -5.70 -6.17 -15.86
N GLY A 67 -5.33 -4.91 -16.08
CA GLY A 67 -6.14 -3.74 -15.65
C GLY A 67 -6.15 -3.45 -14.14
N ALA A 68 -5.38 -4.17 -13.33
CA ALA A 68 -5.29 -3.97 -11.89
C ALA A 68 -3.86 -4.21 -11.38
N VAL A 69 -3.54 -3.60 -10.24
CA VAL A 69 -2.30 -3.79 -9.50
C VAL A 69 -2.53 -4.79 -8.37
N THR A 70 -1.79 -5.90 -8.39
CA THR A 70 -1.80 -6.85 -7.26
C THR A 70 -1.04 -6.26 -6.09
N VAL A 71 -1.68 -6.27 -4.92
CA VAL A 71 -1.15 -5.76 -3.65
C VAL A 71 -1.29 -6.82 -2.57
N VAL A 72 -0.27 -6.96 -1.73
CA VAL A 72 -0.26 -7.91 -0.60
C VAL A 72 0.07 -7.16 0.69
N ASN A 73 -0.81 -7.26 1.68
CA ASN A 73 -0.49 -6.86 3.05
C ASN A 73 0.29 -8.02 3.71
N GLY A 74 1.54 -7.78 4.11
CA GLY A 74 2.38 -8.79 4.75
C GLY A 74 1.79 -9.33 6.06
N ALA A 75 0.96 -8.54 6.76
CA ALA A 75 0.27 -8.98 7.97
C ALA A 75 -0.97 -9.85 7.68
N GLN A 76 -1.51 -9.81 6.46
CA GLN A 76 -2.68 -10.56 6.00
C GLN A 76 -2.39 -11.22 4.64
N SER A 77 -1.29 -11.97 4.57
CA SER A 77 -0.72 -12.47 3.32
C SER A 77 -1.51 -13.57 2.60
N ARG A 78 -2.59 -14.07 3.23
CA ARG A 78 -3.47 -15.09 2.64
C ARG A 78 -4.42 -14.52 1.61
N ASP A 79 -4.73 -13.22 1.70
CA ASP A 79 -5.67 -12.54 0.81
C ASP A 79 -4.97 -11.42 0.05
N TRP A 80 -5.02 -11.49 -1.27
CA TRP A 80 -4.31 -10.56 -2.15
C TRP A 80 -5.31 -9.67 -2.85
N LEU A 81 -5.04 -8.36 -2.82
CA LEU A 81 -5.95 -7.37 -3.37
C LEU A 81 -5.61 -7.09 -4.84
N LEU A 82 -6.64 -6.95 -5.66
CA LEU A 82 -6.54 -6.49 -7.04
C LEU A 82 -7.07 -5.07 -7.13
N VAL A 83 -6.15 -4.11 -7.09
CA VAL A 83 -6.48 -2.69 -7.04
C VAL A 83 -6.66 -2.17 -8.47
N LYS A 84 -7.89 -1.79 -8.82
CA LYS A 84 -8.22 -1.21 -10.13
C LYS A 84 -7.77 0.25 -10.21
N ARG A 85 -7.79 0.78 -11.44
CA ARG A 85 -7.61 2.22 -11.68
C ARG A 85 -8.67 3.01 -10.92
N HIS A 86 -8.30 4.20 -10.42
CA HIS A 86 -9.17 5.11 -9.68
C HIS A 86 -9.77 4.52 -8.39
N ALA A 87 -9.14 3.47 -7.85
CA ALA A 87 -9.50 2.99 -6.52
C ALA A 87 -9.29 4.11 -5.49
N ASP A 88 -10.24 4.21 -4.56
CA ASP A 88 -10.18 5.14 -3.45
C ASP A 88 -8.98 4.79 -2.55
N LEU A 89 -8.11 5.77 -2.30
CA LEU A 89 -6.90 5.57 -1.52
C LEU A 89 -7.17 5.55 -0.01
N ASP A 90 -8.25 6.18 0.46
CA ASP A 90 -8.67 6.12 1.86
C ASP A 90 -9.18 4.71 2.17
N GLU A 91 -10.11 4.20 1.34
CA GLU A 91 -10.64 2.84 1.50
C GLU A 91 -9.53 1.78 1.39
N LEU A 92 -8.67 1.91 0.38
CA LEU A 92 -7.55 0.99 0.21
C LEU A 92 -6.57 1.03 1.40
N SER A 93 -6.30 2.23 1.94
CA SER A 93 -5.44 2.37 3.11
C SER A 93 -6.04 1.72 4.35
N ALA A 94 -7.36 1.83 4.54
CA ALA A 94 -8.08 1.16 5.62
C ALA A 94 -8.02 -0.38 5.47
N MET A 95 -8.29 -0.90 4.26
CA MET A 95 -8.19 -2.34 3.97
C MET A 95 -6.78 -2.91 4.20
N LEU A 96 -5.75 -2.11 3.91
CA LEU A 96 -4.36 -2.49 4.12
C LEU A 96 -3.87 -2.26 5.56
N GLY A 97 -4.72 -1.74 6.46
CA GLY A 97 -4.35 -1.41 7.84
C GLY A 97 -3.25 -0.35 7.93
N LEU A 98 -3.25 0.61 7.00
CA LEU A 98 -2.23 1.66 6.89
C LEU A 98 -2.65 2.98 7.52
N THR A 99 -3.93 3.17 7.75
CA THR A 99 -4.45 4.32 8.50
C THR A 99 -4.01 4.15 9.96
N PRO A 100 -3.50 5.20 10.62
CA PRO A 100 -3.35 5.16 12.06
C PRO A 100 -4.71 4.77 12.68
N PRO A 101 -4.74 3.98 13.76
CA PRO A 101 -5.93 3.99 14.61
C PRO A 101 -6.07 5.42 15.09
N ASP A 102 -6.97 6.19 14.49
CA ASP A 102 -7.27 7.52 14.98
C ASP A 102 -7.78 7.37 16.41
N SER A 103 -7.04 8.02 17.30
CA SER A 103 -7.49 8.61 18.55
C SER A 103 -9.02 8.78 18.61
N GLY A 104 -9.72 7.88 19.31
CA GLY A 104 -10.92 8.23 20.06
C GLY A 104 -12.29 8.18 19.37
N VAL A 105 -12.52 7.34 18.35
CA VAL A 105 -13.90 7.03 17.94
C VAL A 105 -14.19 5.54 18.17
N SER A 106 -14.93 5.25 19.24
CA SER A 106 -15.54 3.93 19.45
C SER A 106 -16.61 3.67 18.40
N PRO A 107 -16.75 2.42 17.90
CA PRO A 107 -17.90 2.05 17.09
C PRO A 107 -19.19 2.16 17.92
N PRO A 108 -20.33 2.53 17.32
CA PRO A 108 -21.60 2.48 18.04
C PRO A 108 -21.92 1.01 18.38
N VAL A 109 -22.34 0.81 19.63
CA VAL A 109 -22.95 -0.43 20.15
C VAL A 109 -24.28 -0.72 19.48
#